data_AF-A0A0V7YZ83-F1
#
_entry.id   AF-A0A0V7YZ83-F1
#
_cell.length_a   1.000
_cell.length_b   1.000
_cell.length_c   1.000
_cell.angle_alpha   90.00
_cell.angle_beta   90.00
_cell.angle_gamma   90.00
#
_symmetry.space_group_name_H-M   'P 1'
#
loop_
_entity.id
_entity.type
_entity.pdbx_description
1 polymer ?
#
loop_
_entity_poly.entity_id
_entity_poly.type
_entity_poly.pdbx_seq_one_letter_code
_entity_poly.pdbx_strand_id
1 'polypeptide(L)'
;MRRALLAAALAAATLSSGPTAAEDEKRAETIDGLVRIVGAQAGIVLYCRTFYTVDDTVSEGLSRTVRRALDAALGARKARTAIAEEGRRVAKTIAEVGAEQWCADQRDILNTDGVRVFVD
;
A
#
# COMPACT_ATOMS: atom_id res chain seq x y z
N MET A 1 -10.66 54.53 40.26
CA MET A 1 -10.42 53.09 40.53
C MET A 1 -11.28 52.27 39.57
N ARG A 2 -10.73 51.14 39.07
CA ARG A 2 -11.31 50.19 38.09
C ARG A 2 -11.19 50.56 36.61
N ARG A 3 -10.11 50.04 36.02
CA ARG A 3 -9.78 49.65 34.63
C ARG A 3 -8.27 49.36 34.73
N ALA A 4 -7.68 48.26 34.29
CA ALA A 4 -7.97 47.39 33.19
C ALA A 4 -6.92 46.23 33.22
N LEU A 5 -7.33 45.03 32.78
CA LEU A 5 -6.55 44.08 31.96
C LEU A 5 -5.24 43.54 32.60
N LEU A 6 -5.19 42.34 33.20
CA LEU A 6 -5.26 41.02 32.55
C LEU A 6 -4.59 41.01 31.15
N ALA A 7 -3.28 41.20 31.11
CA ALA A 7 -2.48 41.03 29.90
C ALA A 7 -1.06 40.53 30.24
N ALA A 8 -0.94 39.31 30.78
CA ALA A 8 0.36 38.66 30.94
C ALA A 8 0.20 37.14 31.14
N ALA A 9 -0.38 36.43 30.17
CA ALA A 9 -0.32 34.96 30.14
C ALA A 9 -0.47 34.35 28.73
N LEU A 10 -0.27 35.12 27.64
CA LEU A 10 -0.16 34.55 26.29
C LEU A 10 1.31 34.23 25.99
N ALA A 11 1.88 33.29 26.73
CA ALA A 11 3.23 32.80 26.49
C ALA A 11 3.38 31.35 26.97
N ALA A 12 2.58 30.43 26.43
CA ALA A 12 2.88 28.99 26.37
C ALA A 12 1.70 28.27 25.72
N ALA A 13 1.83 27.95 24.44
CA ALA A 13 1.25 26.79 23.76
C ALA A 13 1.11 27.10 22.27
N THR A 14 2.23 27.31 21.60
CA THR A 14 2.35 26.78 20.24
C THR A 14 2.26 25.26 20.37
N LEU A 15 1.03 24.74 20.48
CA LEU A 15 0.73 23.33 20.26
C LEU A 15 1.20 23.05 18.84
N SER A 16 2.38 22.45 18.75
CA SER A 16 2.77 21.73 17.55
C SER A 16 1.68 20.69 17.35
N SER A 17 0.78 20.94 16.39
CA SER A 17 -0.16 19.93 15.88
C SER A 17 0.67 18.87 15.17
N GLY A 18 1.31 18.00 15.96
CA GLY A 18 1.81 16.73 15.45
C GLY A 18 0.62 15.93 14.91
N PRO A 19 0.85 15.02 13.94
CA PRO A 19 -0.21 14.17 13.43
C PRO A 19 -0.91 13.48 14.60
N THR A 20 -2.24 13.49 14.54
CA THR A 20 -3.05 12.82 15.55
C THR A 20 -2.87 11.31 15.45
N ALA A 21 -3.06 10.58 16.56
CA ALA A 21 -2.96 9.11 16.54
C ALA A 21 -3.84 8.46 15.46
N ALA A 22 -4.99 9.07 15.13
CA ALA A 22 -5.87 8.63 14.05
C ALA A 22 -5.27 8.83 12.64
N GLU A 23 -4.50 9.90 12.42
CA GLU A 23 -3.79 10.10 11.14
C GLU A 23 -2.64 9.11 10.96
N ASP A 24 -1.95 8.76 12.05
CA ASP A 24 -0.89 7.76 12.04
C ASP A 24 -1.43 6.34 11.75
N GLU A 25 -2.57 5.97 12.32
CA GLU A 25 -3.24 4.69 12.05
C GLU A 25 -3.66 4.57 10.58
N LYS A 26 -4.37 5.58 10.05
CA LYS A 26 -4.79 5.63 8.64
C LYS A 26 -3.60 5.58 7.68
N ARG A 27 -2.48 6.23 8.06
CA ARG A 27 -1.23 6.19 7.28
C ARG A 27 -0.64 4.79 7.27
N ALA A 28 -0.62 4.10 8.40
CA ALA A 28 -0.14 2.73 8.50
C ALA A 28 -1.00 1.76 7.66
N GLU A 29 -2.32 1.87 7.73
CA GLU A 29 -3.25 1.07 6.90
C GLU A 29 -3.02 1.31 5.40
N THR A 30 -2.84 2.58 5.02
CA THR A 30 -2.57 2.93 3.62
C THR A 30 -1.25 2.30 3.14
N ILE A 31 -0.20 2.37 3.97
CA ILE A 31 1.09 1.76 3.65
C ILE A 31 0.96 0.24 3.51
N ASP A 32 0.27 -0.42 4.43
CA ASP A 32 0.04 -1.86 4.38
C ASP A 32 -0.72 -2.27 3.11
N GLY A 33 -1.78 -1.52 2.75
CA GLY A 33 -2.51 -1.72 1.49
C GLY A 33 -1.62 -1.59 0.26
N LEU A 34 -0.76 -0.57 0.20
CA LEU A 34 0.19 -0.39 -0.89
C LEU A 34 1.21 -1.53 -0.98
N VAL A 35 1.72 -2.02 0.16
CA VAL A 35 2.63 -3.16 0.20
C VAL A 35 1.93 -4.41 -0.37
N ARG A 36 0.70 -4.70 0.08
CA ARG A 36 -0.10 -5.84 -0.42
C ARG A 36 -0.35 -5.77 -1.92
N ILE A 37 -0.64 -4.58 -2.46
CA ILE A 37 -0.84 -4.41 -3.91
C ILE A 37 0.44 -4.78 -4.67
N VAL A 38 1.61 -4.28 -4.26
CA VAL A 38 2.88 -4.62 -4.95
C VAL A 38 3.21 -6.10 -4.82
N GLY A 39 2.94 -6.71 -3.67
CA GLY A 39 3.09 -8.14 -3.47
C GLY A 39 2.22 -8.97 -4.40
N ALA A 40 0.93 -8.64 -4.49
CA ALA A 40 -0.02 -9.29 -5.40
C ALA A 40 0.41 -9.14 -6.86
N GLN A 41 0.83 -7.95 -7.28
CA GLN A 41 1.32 -7.74 -8.65
C GLN A 41 2.56 -8.57 -8.98
N ALA A 42 3.50 -8.70 -8.04
CA ALA A 42 4.65 -9.59 -8.20
C ALA A 42 4.21 -11.06 -8.36
N GLY A 43 3.22 -11.50 -7.59
CA GLY A 43 2.61 -12.83 -7.74
C GLY A 43 1.96 -13.03 -9.11
N ILE A 44 1.15 -12.06 -9.56
CA ILE A 44 0.45 -12.14 -10.85
C ILE A 44 1.44 -12.28 -12.02
N VAL A 45 2.46 -11.42 -12.06
CA VAL A 45 3.48 -11.42 -13.12
C VAL A 45 4.28 -12.73 -13.15
N LEU A 46 4.57 -13.31 -11.98
CA LEU A 46 5.40 -14.51 -11.87
C LEU A 46 4.63 -15.82 -12.12
N TYR A 47 3.37 -15.90 -11.68
CA TYR A 47 2.64 -17.17 -11.63
C TYR A 47 1.43 -17.24 -12.56
N CYS A 48 0.76 -16.12 -12.85
CA CYS A 48 -0.55 -16.17 -13.51
C CYS A 48 -0.50 -16.19 -15.03
N ARG A 49 0.64 -15.82 -15.63
CA ARG A 49 0.84 -15.82 -17.10
C ARG A 49 0.71 -17.22 -17.73
N THR A 50 0.86 -18.28 -16.94
CA THR A 50 0.68 -19.66 -17.42
C THR A 50 -0.80 -20.02 -17.59
N PHE A 51 -1.70 -19.30 -16.91
CA PHE A 51 -3.13 -19.60 -16.86
C PHE A 51 -3.99 -18.57 -17.60
N TYR A 52 -3.53 -17.32 -17.64
CA TYR A 52 -4.33 -16.16 -18.06
C TYR A 52 -3.51 -15.16 -18.88
N THR A 53 -4.19 -14.31 -19.64
CA THR A 53 -3.57 -13.20 -20.35
C THR A 53 -3.47 -11.99 -19.43
N VAL A 54 -2.25 -11.54 -19.15
CA VAL A 54 -1.97 -10.40 -18.27
C VAL A 54 -1.57 -9.19 -19.09
N ASP A 55 -2.16 -8.03 -18.83
CA ASP A 55 -1.70 -6.74 -19.36
C ASP A 55 -0.47 -6.27 -18.58
N ASP A 56 0.70 -6.54 -19.17
CA ASP A 56 1.99 -6.17 -18.58
C ASP A 56 2.17 -4.66 -18.43
N THR A 57 1.55 -3.84 -19.29
CA THR A 57 1.65 -2.38 -19.19
C THR A 57 0.92 -1.88 -17.96
N VAL A 58 -0.29 -2.39 -17.72
CA VAL A 58 -1.08 -2.06 -16.53
C VAL A 58 -0.38 -2.57 -15.27
N SER A 59 0.07 -3.83 -15.27
CA SER A 59 0.73 -4.44 -14.10
C SER A 59 2.04 -3.74 -13.72
N GLU A 60 2.90 -3.42 -14.70
CA GLU A 60 4.13 -2.66 -14.47
C GLU A 60 3.86 -1.22 -14.04
N GLY A 61 2.89 -0.56 -14.67
CA GLY A 61 2.48 0.80 -14.34
C GLY A 61 2.00 0.92 -12.90
N LEU A 62 1.17 -0.02 -12.46
CA LEU A 62 0.68 -0.08 -11.08
C LEU A 62 1.83 -0.35 -10.10
N SER A 63 2.64 -1.37 -10.38
CA SER A 63 3.80 -1.71 -9.55
C SER A 63 4.76 -0.53 -9.38
N ARG A 64 5.02 0.22 -10.45
CA ARG A 64 5.91 1.40 -10.43
C ARG A 64 5.32 2.54 -9.61
N THR A 65 4.04 2.81 -9.78
CA THR A 65 3.33 3.87 -9.06
C THR A 65 3.32 3.60 -7.56
N VAL A 66 2.97 2.38 -7.17
CA VAL A 66 2.88 2.00 -5.76
C VAL A 66 4.25 1.97 -5.10
N ARG A 67 5.30 1.46 -5.78
CA ARG A 67 6.68 1.52 -5.28
C ARG A 67 7.14 2.95 -5.00
N ARG A 68 6.84 3.90 -5.89
CA ARG A 68 7.15 5.32 -5.66
C ARG A 68 6.42 5.90 -4.45
N ALA A 69 5.16 5.52 -4.26
CA ALA A 69 4.37 5.95 -3.09
C ALA A 69 4.96 5.38 -1.79
N LEU A 70 5.36 4.10 -1.78
CA LEU A 70 6.01 3.46 -0.65
C LEU A 70 7.37 4.09 -0.34
N ASP A 71 8.18 4.36 -1.36
CA ASP A 71 9.47 5.04 -1.21
C ASP A 71 9.29 6.43 -0.58
N ALA A 72 8.25 7.18 -0.98
CA ALA A 72 7.95 8.48 -0.39
C ALA A 72 7.44 8.40 1.05
N ALA A 73 6.64 7.37 1.37
CA ALA A 73 6.03 7.22 2.70
C ALA A 73 7.01 6.67 3.76
N LEU A 74 7.86 5.70 3.37
CA LEU A 74 8.72 4.94 4.27
C LEU A 74 10.22 5.24 4.10
N GLY A 75 10.61 5.79 2.95
CA GLY A 75 11.99 5.81 2.49
C GLY A 75 12.39 4.51 1.78
N ALA A 76 13.24 4.63 0.76
CA ALA A 76 13.56 3.54 -0.17
C ALA A 76 14.05 2.25 0.49
N ARG A 77 14.82 2.32 1.59
CA ARG A 77 15.31 1.11 2.26
C ARG A 77 14.17 0.35 2.93
N LYS A 78 13.30 1.04 3.68
CA LYS A 78 12.17 0.42 4.38
C LYS A 78 11.12 -0.09 3.41
N ALA A 79 10.84 0.68 2.36
CA ALA A 79 9.95 0.24 1.28
C ALA A 79 10.43 -1.07 0.63
N ARG A 80 11.72 -1.17 0.27
CA ARG A 80 12.31 -2.41 -0.27
C ARG A 80 12.16 -3.59 0.68
N THR A 81 12.41 -3.39 1.98
CA THR A 81 12.25 -4.46 2.98
C THR A 81 10.79 -4.93 3.06
N ALA A 82 9.84 -4.01 3.19
CA ALA A 82 8.42 -4.34 3.27
C ALA A 82 7.91 -5.07 2.02
N ILE A 83 8.31 -4.61 0.83
CA ILE A 83 7.98 -5.27 -0.44
C ILE A 83 8.58 -6.68 -0.50
N ALA A 84 9.82 -6.87 -0.04
CA ALA A 84 10.46 -8.18 -0.06
C ALA A 84 9.83 -9.16 0.94
N GLU A 85 9.44 -8.68 2.12
CA GLU A 85 8.68 -9.45 3.11
C GLU A 85 7.33 -9.89 2.57
N GLU A 86 6.60 -8.96 1.95
CA GLU A 86 5.31 -9.26 1.35
C GLU A 86 5.43 -10.21 0.16
N GLY A 87 6.46 -10.04 -0.69
CA GLY A 87 6.74 -10.97 -1.77
C GLY A 87 6.97 -12.40 -1.27
N ARG A 88 7.67 -12.58 -0.14
CA ARG A 88 7.83 -13.90 0.49
C ARG A 88 6.51 -14.43 1.04
N ARG A 89 5.68 -13.57 1.65
CA ARG A 89 4.35 -13.95 2.14
C ARG A 89 3.47 -14.46 0.99
N VAL A 90 3.40 -13.72 -0.11
CA VAL A 90 2.63 -14.09 -1.31
C VAL A 90 3.13 -15.39 -1.91
N ALA A 91 4.46 -15.54 -2.07
CA ALA A 91 5.03 -16.79 -2.60
C ALA A 91 4.70 -18.00 -1.71
N LYS A 92 4.73 -17.83 -0.39
CA LYS A 92 4.30 -18.87 0.56
C LYS A 92 2.82 -19.20 0.38
N THR A 93 1.94 -18.19 0.30
CA THR A 93 0.51 -18.41 0.07
C THR A 93 0.27 -19.17 -1.23
N ILE A 94 0.91 -18.76 -2.33
CA ILE A 94 0.80 -19.45 -3.63
C ILE A 94 1.25 -20.92 -3.53
N ALA A 95 2.32 -21.20 -2.78
CA ALA A 95 2.78 -22.57 -2.56
C ALA A 95 1.79 -23.40 -1.72
N GLU A 96 1.04 -22.77 -0.81
CA GLU A 96 0.04 -23.43 0.04
C GLU A 96 -1.28 -23.68 -0.70
N VAL A 97 -1.77 -22.71 -1.48
CA VAL A 97 -3.09 -22.82 -2.16
C VAL A 97 -3.00 -23.37 -3.58
N GLY A 98 -1.82 -23.32 -4.21
CA GLY A 98 -1.62 -23.63 -5.61
C GLY A 98 -1.76 -22.41 -6.52
N ALA A 99 -0.87 -22.30 -7.52
CA ALA A 99 -0.81 -21.14 -8.41
C ALA A 99 -2.08 -20.92 -9.24
N GLU A 100 -2.69 -22.00 -9.74
CA GLU A 100 -3.92 -21.91 -10.54
C GLU A 100 -5.07 -21.29 -9.73
N GLN A 101 -5.37 -21.85 -8.56
CA GLN A 101 -6.41 -21.34 -7.67
C GLN A 101 -6.12 -19.89 -7.24
N TRP A 102 -4.88 -19.61 -6.83
CA TRP A 102 -4.51 -18.26 -6.42
C TRP A 102 -4.73 -17.24 -7.54
N CYS A 103 -4.38 -17.60 -8.78
CA CYS A 103 -4.56 -16.73 -9.93
C CYS A 103 -6.03 -16.53 -10.31
N ALA A 104 -6.85 -17.58 -10.19
CA ALA A 104 -8.30 -17.47 -10.37
C ALA A 104 -8.90 -16.47 -9.35
N ASP A 105 -8.52 -16.59 -8.08
CA ASP A 105 -8.98 -15.67 -7.02
C ASP A 105 -8.55 -14.22 -7.31
N GLN A 106 -7.31 -13.99 -7.75
CA GLN A 106 -6.85 -12.65 -8.11
C GLN A 106 -7.61 -12.06 -9.30
N ARG A 107 -7.92 -12.89 -10.31
CA ARG A 107 -8.67 -12.49 -11.49
C ARG A 107 -10.09 -12.06 -11.10
N ASP A 108 -10.76 -12.85 -10.26
CA ASP A 108 -12.11 -12.53 -9.80
C ASP A 108 -12.15 -11.22 -9.00
N ILE A 109 -11.20 -11.01 -8.08
CA ILE A 109 -11.09 -9.78 -7.30
C ILE A 109 -10.87 -8.56 -8.21
N LEU A 110 -9.84 -8.61 -9.07
CA LEU A 110 -9.45 -7.43 -9.86
C LEU A 110 -10.47 -7.08 -10.96
N ASN A 111 -11.11 -8.09 -11.56
CA ASN A 111 -12.16 -7.86 -12.56
C ASN A 111 -13.45 -7.33 -11.94
N THR A 112 -13.79 -7.73 -10.71
CA THR A 112 -14.94 -7.18 -9.97
C THR A 112 -14.74 -5.70 -9.66
N ASP A 113 -13.52 -5.31 -9.31
CA ASP A 113 -13.17 -3.94 -8.96
C ASP A 113 -12.84 -3.05 -10.19
N GLY A 114 -12.99 -3.60 -11.41
CA GLY A 114 -12.80 -2.88 -12.68
C GLY A 114 -11.34 -2.62 -13.08
N VAL A 115 -10.38 -3.23 -12.39
CA VAL A 115 -8.95 -3.14 -12.73
C VAL A 115 -8.59 -4.25 -13.71
N ARG A 116 -8.52 -3.92 -15.01
CA ARG A 116 -8.21 -4.86 -16.09
C ARG A 116 -6.72 -5.23 -16.15
N VAL A 117 -6.25 -6.00 -15.16
CA VAL A 117 -4.92 -6.65 -15.20
C VAL A 117 -5.00 -7.97 -15.98
N PHE A 118 -6.09 -8.71 -15.81
CA PHE A 118 -6.41 -9.90 -16.61
C PHE A 118 -7.30 -9.48 -17.78
N VAL A 119 -6.96 -9.90 -19.00
CA VAL A 119 -7.61 -9.42 -20.24
C VAL A 119 -8.26 -10.53 -21.08
N ASP A 120 -8.20 -11.77 -20.61
CA ASP A 120 -8.99 -12.89 -21.12
C ASP A 120 -10.42 -12.96 -20.54
#